data_AF-A0A1H2C4U1-F1
#
_entry.id   AF-A0A1H2C4U1-F1
#
_cell.length_a   1.000
_cell.length_b   1.000
_cell.length_c   1.000
_cell.angle_alpha   90.00
_cell.angle_beta   90.00
_cell.angle_gamma   90.00
#
_symmetry.space_group_name_H-M   'P 1'
#
loop_
_entity.id
_entity.type
_entity.pdbx_description
1 polymer ?
#
loop_
_entity_poly.entity_id
_entity_poly.type
_entity_poly.pdbx_seq_one_letter_code
_entity_poly.pdbx_strand_id
1 'polypeptide(L)'
;MNIFGGIVVYVGSWATLIAGIWTLFDKISNVTSPDFNAKVTLWIQNINFNTGNIHTNQVLFGFFTRFFGEKQFSLKSVYRSALYTIFTFLLCVLNYYFQSIIWNRHEEKVDFYSGSIYFFYMLFQDYFALFKTRAILKLSKKSRNIFFIIALDLFSTIIILLISIFFMSLFVTYLDDRPLTNVKFSYIEQDFWLNYIIFIKGGILTFDRSFLFFYTIFLGTLWVIFIQLTGLFTKIFSQIFKYFNLFKSIIDIQQQPIKSLGAISILGITFMYALGLPIYLLIHK
;
A
#
# COMPACT_ATOMS: atom_id res chain seq x y z
N MET A 1 18.53 10.80 17.48
CA MET A 1 18.11 11.74 16.42
C MET A 1 17.54 12.97 17.12
N ASN A 2 18.00 14.19 16.79
CA ASN A 2 17.48 15.40 17.45
C ASN A 2 16.00 15.58 17.09
N ILE A 3 15.18 16.03 18.04
CA ILE A 3 13.72 16.24 17.89
C ILE A 3 13.40 16.98 16.59
N PHE A 4 14.19 17.99 16.26
CA PHE A 4 14.07 18.75 15.01
C PHE A 4 14.12 17.88 13.75
N GLY A 5 15.11 16.99 13.64
CA GLY A 5 15.24 16.09 12.49
C GLY A 5 14.04 15.15 12.38
N GLY A 6 13.53 14.67 13.52
CA GLY A 6 12.34 13.83 13.56
C GLY A 6 11.08 14.55 13.09
N ILE A 7 10.87 15.80 13.52
CA ILE A 7 9.77 16.64 13.06
C ILE A 7 9.86 16.89 11.55
N VAL A 8 11.06 17.17 11.01
CA VAL A 8 11.25 17.38 9.57
C VAL A 8 10.84 16.14 8.78
N VAL A 9 11.27 14.94 9.21
CA VAL A 9 10.88 13.68 8.56
C VAL A 9 9.37 13.46 8.69
N TYR A 10 8.78 13.76 9.85
CA TYR A 10 7.35 13.63 10.10
C TYR A 10 6.51 14.50 9.17
N VAL A 11 6.83 15.80 9.10
CA VAL A 11 6.15 16.77 8.24
C VAL A 11 6.41 16.47 6.76
N GLY A 12 7.62 16.08 6.40
CA GLY A 12 7.96 15.67 5.04
C GLY A 12 7.16 14.44 4.59
N SER A 13 6.99 13.44 5.47
CA SER A 13 6.19 12.25 5.18
C SER A 13 4.71 12.60 5.01
N TRP A 14 4.17 13.46 5.88
CA TRP A 14 2.82 13.99 5.77
C TRP A 14 2.57 14.68 4.43
N ALA A 15 3.42 15.67 4.10
CA ALA A 15 3.29 16.44 2.86
C ALA A 15 3.38 15.56 1.62
N THR A 16 4.31 14.58 1.63
CA THR A 16 4.50 13.63 0.52
C THR A 16 3.26 12.75 0.32
N LEU A 17 2.65 12.25 1.39
CA LEU A 17 1.44 11.43 1.31
C LEU A 17 0.24 12.23 0.79
N ILE A 18 0.06 13.47 1.25
CA ILE A 18 -1.01 14.34 0.75
C ILE A 18 -0.82 14.60 -0.74
N ALA A 19 0.38 15.02 -1.16
CA ALA A 19 0.68 15.31 -2.55
C ALA A 19 0.47 14.07 -3.45
N GLY A 20 0.92 12.91 -2.98
CA GLY A 20 0.76 11.64 -3.68
C GLY A 20 -0.71 11.25 -3.86
N ILE A 21 -1.52 11.34 -2.81
CA ILE A 21 -2.95 11.00 -2.85
C ILE A 21 -3.72 11.99 -3.71
N TRP A 22 -3.45 13.28 -3.56
CA TRP A 22 -4.07 14.31 -4.40
C TRP A 22 -3.81 14.05 -5.88
N THR A 23 -2.54 13.87 -6.24
CA THR A 23 -2.13 13.61 -7.63
C THR A 23 -2.73 12.30 -8.16
N LEU A 24 -2.80 11.26 -7.33
CA LEU A 24 -3.39 9.97 -7.69
C LEU A 24 -4.89 10.11 -8.01
N PHE A 25 -5.67 10.69 -7.10
CA PHE A 25 -7.12 10.82 -7.30
C PHE A 25 -7.48 11.82 -8.39
N ASP A 26 -6.72 12.92 -8.53
CA ASP A 26 -6.89 13.85 -9.65
C ASP A 26 -6.63 13.14 -10.99
N LYS A 27 -5.54 12.39 -11.10
CA LYS A 27 -5.22 11.63 -12.31
C LYS A 27 -6.28 10.59 -12.63
N ILE A 28 -6.74 9.82 -11.62
CA ILE A 28 -7.80 8.82 -11.80
C ILE A 28 -9.09 9.52 -12.25
N SER A 29 -9.46 10.64 -11.65
CA SER A 29 -10.65 11.41 -12.02
C SER A 29 -10.60 11.87 -13.48
N ASN A 30 -9.44 12.34 -13.95
CA ASN A 30 -9.27 12.88 -15.30
C ASN A 30 -9.27 11.79 -16.40
N VAL A 31 -8.91 10.55 -16.07
CA VAL A 31 -8.93 9.42 -17.04
C VAL A 31 -10.19 8.56 -16.97
N THR A 32 -11.10 8.89 -16.06
CA THR A 32 -12.29 8.09 -15.79
C THR A 32 -13.46 8.51 -16.66
N SER A 33 -14.19 7.52 -17.20
CA SER A 33 -15.41 7.76 -17.98
C SER A 33 -16.56 8.31 -17.11
N PRO A 34 -17.44 9.17 -17.65
CA PRO A 34 -18.60 9.70 -16.94
C PRO A 34 -19.47 8.61 -16.30
N ASP A 35 -19.68 7.49 -16.99
CA ASP A 35 -20.44 6.34 -16.49
C ASP A 35 -19.90 5.76 -15.18
N PHE A 36 -18.57 5.78 -15.01
CA PHE A 36 -17.99 5.28 -13.76
C PHE A 36 -17.99 6.32 -12.66
N ASN A 37 -17.85 7.61 -12.98
CA ASN A 37 -18.12 8.66 -12.01
C ASN A 37 -19.55 8.51 -11.47
N ALA A 38 -20.53 8.29 -12.33
CA ALA A 38 -21.91 8.01 -11.90
C ALA A 38 -22.01 6.76 -10.99
N LYS A 39 -21.29 5.67 -11.31
CA LYS A 39 -21.24 4.48 -10.44
C LYS A 39 -20.60 4.76 -9.08
N VAL A 40 -19.53 5.55 -9.03
CA VAL A 40 -18.87 5.95 -7.78
C VAL A 40 -19.77 6.88 -6.98
N THR A 41 -20.41 7.87 -7.61
CA THR A 41 -21.41 8.75 -6.98
C THR A 41 -22.53 7.93 -6.35
N LEU A 42 -23.13 7.00 -7.10
CA LEU A 42 -24.19 6.12 -6.58
C LEU A 42 -23.67 5.24 -5.44
N TRP A 43 -22.45 4.70 -5.56
CA TRP A 43 -21.85 3.90 -4.49
C TRP A 43 -21.64 4.70 -3.19
N ILE A 44 -21.16 5.94 -3.30
CA ILE A 44 -20.95 6.84 -2.16
C ILE A 44 -22.29 7.30 -1.57
N GLN A 45 -23.26 7.68 -2.39
CA GLN A 45 -24.56 8.17 -1.91
C GLN A 45 -25.43 7.04 -1.32
N ASN A 46 -25.18 5.79 -1.70
CA ASN A 46 -25.97 4.68 -1.20
C ASN A 46 -25.55 4.29 0.22
N ILE A 47 -26.33 4.78 1.17
CA ILE A 47 -26.18 4.54 2.61
C ILE A 47 -26.60 3.11 2.97
N ASN A 48 -27.51 2.51 2.21
CA ASN A 48 -27.98 1.16 2.51
C ASN A 48 -27.01 0.10 1.94
N PHE A 49 -26.13 -0.40 2.81
CA PHE A 49 -25.16 -1.46 2.49
C PHE A 49 -25.80 -2.74 1.91
N ASN A 50 -27.07 -3.00 2.22
CA ASN A 50 -27.77 -4.24 1.85
C ASN A 50 -28.62 -4.15 0.58
N THR A 51 -29.05 -2.96 0.15
CA THR A 51 -30.06 -2.79 -0.91
C THR A 51 -29.54 -2.05 -2.14
N GLY A 52 -28.24 -1.76 -2.21
CA GLY A 52 -27.67 -1.03 -3.33
C GLY A 52 -27.51 -1.82 -4.63
N ASN A 53 -28.01 -1.24 -5.71
CA ASN A 53 -27.90 -1.74 -7.09
C ASN A 53 -26.44 -1.86 -7.59
N ILE A 54 -25.48 -1.21 -6.93
CA ILE A 54 -24.06 -1.28 -7.30
C ILE A 54 -23.28 -1.88 -6.14
N HIS A 55 -22.77 -3.09 -6.35
CA HIS A 55 -21.90 -3.75 -5.40
C HIS A 55 -20.56 -3.00 -5.32
N THR A 56 -20.13 -2.69 -4.10
CA THR A 56 -18.81 -2.09 -3.77
C THR A 56 -17.67 -2.72 -4.57
N ASN A 57 -17.71 -4.04 -4.76
CA ASN A 57 -16.69 -4.80 -5.49
C ASN A 57 -16.58 -4.43 -6.97
N GLN A 58 -17.67 -4.00 -7.60
CA GLN A 58 -17.65 -3.51 -8.98
C GLN A 58 -16.92 -2.17 -9.07
N VAL A 59 -17.09 -1.31 -8.07
CA VAL A 59 -16.38 -0.02 -7.99
C VAL A 59 -14.89 -0.26 -7.72
N LEU A 60 -14.56 -1.11 -6.73
CA LEU A 60 -13.17 -1.51 -6.44
C LEU A 60 -12.47 -2.11 -7.67
N PHE A 61 -13.12 -3.06 -8.34
CA PHE A 61 -12.60 -3.63 -9.58
C PHE A 61 -12.42 -2.57 -10.66
N GLY A 62 -13.37 -1.64 -10.82
CA GLY A 62 -13.30 -0.58 -11.81
C GLY A 62 -12.20 0.45 -11.55
N PHE A 63 -11.92 0.78 -10.29
CA PHE A 63 -10.76 1.57 -9.91
C PHE A 63 -9.46 0.81 -10.24
N PHE A 64 -9.41 -0.48 -9.89
CA PHE A 64 -8.24 -1.32 -10.10
C PHE A 64 -7.88 -1.45 -11.58
N THR A 65 -8.88 -1.74 -12.43
CA THR A 65 -8.65 -1.89 -13.88
C THR A 65 -8.33 -0.59 -14.59
N ARG A 66 -8.81 0.57 -14.10
CA ARG A 66 -8.40 1.86 -14.66
C ARG A 66 -6.96 2.20 -14.32
N PHE A 67 -6.57 1.93 -13.07
CA PHE A 67 -5.22 2.21 -12.60
C PHE A 67 -4.18 1.23 -13.15
N PHE A 68 -4.45 -0.07 -13.20
CA PHE A 68 -3.49 -1.08 -13.68
C PHE A 68 -3.75 -1.57 -15.12
N GLY A 69 -4.86 -1.18 -15.74
CA GLY A 69 -5.25 -1.60 -17.08
C GLY A 69 -6.18 -2.83 -17.07
N GLU A 70 -7.00 -2.98 -18.11
CA GLU A 70 -8.04 -4.01 -18.18
C GLU A 70 -7.50 -5.43 -18.37
N LYS A 71 -6.49 -5.59 -19.22
CA LYS A 71 -5.85 -6.88 -19.53
C LYS A 71 -4.61 -7.08 -18.64
N GLN A 72 -4.52 -8.23 -17.97
CA GLN A 72 -3.42 -8.52 -17.04
C GLN A 72 -2.08 -8.54 -17.76
N PHE A 73 -1.99 -9.31 -18.84
CA PHE A 73 -0.78 -9.46 -19.64
C PHE A 73 -0.60 -8.34 -20.66
N SER A 74 -1.19 -7.17 -20.42
CA SER A 74 -0.89 -6.00 -21.26
C SER A 74 0.44 -5.40 -20.85
N LEU A 75 1.23 -4.98 -21.84
CA LEU A 75 2.47 -4.22 -21.60
C LEU A 75 2.22 -3.00 -20.70
N LYS A 76 1.02 -2.40 -20.76
CA LYS A 76 0.61 -1.30 -19.87
C LYS A 76 0.59 -1.72 -18.40
N SER A 77 0.05 -2.90 -18.07
CA SER A 77 -0.01 -3.40 -16.69
C SER A 77 1.38 -3.75 -16.17
N VAL A 78 2.20 -4.41 -17.01
CA VAL A 78 3.59 -4.75 -16.68
C VAL A 78 4.40 -3.47 -16.43
N TYR A 79 4.31 -2.50 -17.34
CA TYR A 79 5.00 -1.21 -17.20
C TYR A 79 4.61 -0.46 -15.93
N ARG A 80 3.31 -0.40 -15.58
CA ARG A 80 2.84 0.29 -14.37
C ARG A 80 3.28 -0.41 -13.09
N SER A 81 3.27 -1.74 -13.05
CA SER A 81 3.83 -2.52 -11.92
C SER A 81 5.35 -2.34 -11.81
N ALA A 82 6.06 -2.33 -12.95
CA ALA A 82 7.49 -2.06 -12.97
C ALA A 82 7.83 -0.66 -12.47
N LEU A 83 7.10 0.38 -12.91
CA LEU A 83 7.27 1.73 -12.39
C LEU A 83 7.04 1.81 -10.88
N TYR A 84 6.01 1.12 -10.38
CA TYR A 84 5.73 1.08 -8.96
C TYR A 84 6.85 0.38 -8.17
N THR A 85 7.35 -0.74 -8.69
CA THR A 85 8.48 -1.47 -8.11
C THR A 85 9.74 -0.62 -8.10
N ILE A 86 10.06 0.06 -9.21
CA ILE A 86 11.20 0.99 -9.30
C ILE A 86 11.06 2.10 -8.27
N PHE A 87 9.88 2.71 -8.17
CA PHE A 87 9.63 3.76 -7.19
C PHE A 87 9.81 3.26 -5.76
N THR A 88 9.24 2.10 -5.42
CA THR A 88 9.37 1.51 -4.09
C THR A 88 10.81 1.13 -3.77
N PHE A 89 11.52 0.53 -4.74
CA PHE A 89 12.92 0.20 -4.61
C PHE A 89 13.79 1.44 -4.39
N LEU A 90 13.55 2.53 -5.14
CA LEU A 90 14.23 3.81 -4.93
C LEU A 90 13.96 4.36 -3.53
N LEU A 91 12.71 4.28 -3.04
CA LEU A 91 12.41 4.68 -1.66
C LEU A 91 13.15 3.83 -0.63
N CYS A 92 13.27 2.51 -0.84
CA CYS A 92 14.05 1.63 0.03
C CYS A 92 15.54 2.00 0.01
N VAL A 93 16.11 2.25 -1.18
CA VAL A 93 17.52 2.67 -1.33
C VAL A 93 17.77 4.03 -0.69
N LEU A 94 16.88 5.00 -0.89
CA LEU A 94 16.98 6.32 -0.26
C LEU A 94 16.85 6.21 1.26
N ASN A 95 15.89 5.44 1.75
CA ASN A 95 15.73 5.22 3.18
C ASN A 95 16.99 4.60 3.79
N TYR A 96 17.55 3.59 3.14
CA TYR A 96 18.82 2.98 3.53
C TYR A 96 19.96 4.00 3.55
N TYR A 97 20.09 4.81 2.50
CA TYR A 97 21.12 5.84 2.40
C TYR A 97 20.99 6.90 3.50
N PHE A 98 19.77 7.37 3.81
CA PHE A 98 19.57 8.29 4.91
C PHE A 98 19.86 7.66 6.28
N GLN A 99 19.49 6.40 6.48
CA GLN A 99 19.81 5.68 7.72
C GLN A 99 21.32 5.52 7.90
N SER A 100 22.07 5.20 6.84
CA SER A 100 23.53 5.03 6.94
C SER A 100 24.25 6.33 7.30
N ILE A 101 23.77 7.48 6.77
CA ILE A 101 24.26 8.82 7.16
C ILE A 101 23.92 9.11 8.62
N ILE A 102 22.66 8.92 9.02
CA ILE A 102 22.19 9.29 10.37
C ILE A 102 22.87 8.44 11.45
N TRP A 103 23.15 7.16 11.16
CA TRP A 103 23.68 6.21 12.14
C TRP A 103 25.18 6.02 12.08
N ASN A 104 25.90 6.80 11.26
CA ASN A 104 27.35 6.66 11.01
C ASN A 104 27.78 5.21 10.68
N ARG A 105 26.89 4.42 10.07
CA ARG A 105 27.19 3.06 9.62
C ARG A 105 27.85 3.15 8.24
N HIS A 106 29.11 3.55 8.21
CA HIS A 106 29.88 3.70 6.97
C HIS A 106 30.45 2.41 6.40
N GLU A 107 30.29 1.26 7.08
CA GLU A 107 31.03 0.04 6.74
C GLU A 107 30.27 -0.97 5.88
N GLU A 108 28.95 -0.89 5.78
CA GLU A 108 28.17 -1.83 4.96
C GLU A 108 28.01 -1.30 3.53
N LYS A 109 28.99 -1.61 2.67
CA LYS A 109 28.85 -1.43 1.22
C LYS A 109 27.64 -2.24 0.75
N VAL A 110 26.64 -1.56 0.18
CA VAL A 110 25.56 -2.24 -0.53
C VAL A 110 26.17 -2.87 -1.77
N ASP A 111 26.27 -4.20 -1.78
CA ASP A 111 26.68 -4.90 -2.98
C ASP A 111 25.58 -4.73 -4.05
N PHE A 112 25.95 -4.09 -5.17
CA PHE A 112 25.06 -3.85 -6.29
C PHE A 112 24.43 -5.16 -6.82
N TYR A 113 25.18 -6.27 -6.75
CA TYR A 113 24.69 -7.58 -7.16
C TYR A 113 23.50 -8.01 -6.31
N SER A 114 23.65 -7.95 -4.98
CA SER A 114 22.55 -8.24 -4.04
C SER A 114 21.33 -7.33 -4.29
N GLY A 115 21.54 -6.03 -4.49
CA GLY A 115 20.47 -5.06 -4.75
C GLY A 115 19.67 -5.37 -6.02
N SER A 116 20.35 -5.79 -7.09
CA SER A 116 19.70 -6.16 -8.35
C SER A 116 18.82 -7.41 -8.23
N ILE A 117 19.28 -8.42 -7.49
CA ILE A 117 18.50 -9.63 -7.20
C ILE A 117 17.22 -9.27 -6.46
N TYR A 118 17.33 -8.48 -5.38
CA TYR A 118 16.16 -8.03 -4.63
C TYR A 118 15.20 -7.23 -5.50
N PHE A 119 15.70 -6.36 -6.38
CA PHE A 119 14.87 -5.59 -7.29
C PHE A 119 14.03 -6.49 -8.23
N PHE A 120 14.67 -7.44 -8.92
CA PHE A 120 13.96 -8.37 -9.81
C PHE A 120 12.95 -9.23 -9.05
N TYR A 121 13.31 -9.58 -7.81
CA TYR A 121 12.46 -10.36 -6.96
C TYR A 121 11.23 -9.57 -6.46
N MET A 122 11.39 -8.31 -6.06
CA MET A 122 10.29 -7.39 -5.75
C MET A 122 9.36 -7.21 -6.96
N LEU A 123 9.93 -7.08 -8.16
CA LEU A 123 9.19 -6.94 -9.42
C LEU A 123 8.29 -8.14 -9.66
N PHE A 124 8.83 -9.34 -9.47
CA PHE A 124 8.11 -10.58 -9.61
C PHE A 124 6.96 -10.65 -8.59
N GLN A 125 7.26 -10.39 -7.32
CA GLN A 125 6.27 -10.39 -6.24
C GLN A 125 5.11 -9.42 -6.46
N ASP A 126 5.42 -8.16 -6.82
CA ASP A 126 4.42 -7.13 -7.08
C ASP A 126 3.49 -7.55 -8.23
N TYR A 127 4.07 -8.10 -9.30
CA TYR A 127 3.28 -8.60 -10.43
C TYR A 127 2.27 -9.68 -10.04
N PHE A 128 2.70 -10.67 -9.23
CA PHE A 128 1.80 -11.73 -8.74
C PHE A 128 0.77 -11.22 -7.74
N ALA A 129 1.15 -10.29 -6.86
CA ALA A 129 0.23 -9.65 -5.93
C ALA A 129 -0.89 -8.90 -6.68
N LEU A 130 -0.55 -8.16 -7.73
CA LEU A 130 -1.54 -7.49 -8.59
C LEU A 130 -2.41 -8.46 -9.36
N PHE A 131 -1.84 -9.55 -9.88
CA PHE A 131 -2.61 -10.62 -10.53
C PHE A 131 -3.66 -11.21 -9.59
N LYS A 132 -3.21 -11.57 -8.38
CA LYS A 132 -4.02 -12.12 -7.30
C LYS A 132 -5.16 -11.18 -6.92
N THR A 133 -4.86 -9.91 -6.63
CA THR A 133 -5.90 -8.92 -6.29
C THR A 133 -6.90 -8.73 -7.43
N ARG A 134 -6.46 -8.73 -8.69
CA ARG A 134 -7.38 -8.69 -9.85
C ARG A 134 -8.30 -9.90 -9.89
N ALA A 135 -7.76 -11.10 -9.71
CA ALA A 135 -8.51 -12.34 -9.74
C ALA A 135 -9.58 -12.35 -8.63
N ILE A 136 -9.20 -11.97 -7.41
CA ILE A 136 -10.09 -11.87 -6.25
C ILE A 136 -11.18 -10.83 -6.50
N LEU A 137 -10.83 -9.62 -6.95
CA LEU A 137 -11.83 -8.58 -7.26
C LEU A 137 -12.78 -9.02 -8.38
N LYS A 138 -12.28 -9.72 -9.41
CA LYS A 138 -13.11 -10.25 -10.51
C LYS A 138 -14.10 -11.31 -10.02
N LEU A 139 -13.65 -12.25 -9.19
CA LEU A 139 -14.51 -13.28 -8.57
C LEU A 139 -15.54 -12.64 -7.65
N SER A 140 -15.14 -11.59 -6.94
CA SER A 140 -15.98 -10.90 -5.97
C SER A 140 -17.08 -10.02 -6.54
N LYS A 141 -17.11 -9.80 -7.86
CA LYS A 141 -18.17 -8.99 -8.51
C LYS A 141 -19.59 -9.48 -8.19
N LYS A 142 -19.73 -10.78 -7.89
CA LYS A 142 -21.01 -11.43 -7.52
C LYS A 142 -21.22 -11.57 -6.01
N SER A 143 -20.15 -11.47 -5.21
CA SER A 143 -20.26 -11.59 -3.75
C SER A 143 -20.72 -10.26 -3.15
N ARG A 144 -21.53 -10.31 -2.10
CA ARG A 144 -21.90 -9.12 -1.30
C ARG A 144 -21.01 -8.95 -0.06
N ASN A 145 -20.29 -10.00 0.35
CA ASN A 145 -19.55 -9.97 1.60
C ASN A 145 -18.12 -9.43 1.40
N ILE A 146 -17.91 -8.16 1.77
CA ILE A 146 -16.60 -7.50 1.68
C ILE A 146 -15.55 -8.12 2.62
N PHE A 147 -15.96 -8.58 3.79
CA PHE A 147 -15.04 -9.20 4.75
C PHE A 147 -14.44 -10.49 4.21
N PHE A 148 -15.24 -11.28 3.50
CA PHE A 148 -14.75 -12.49 2.82
C PHE A 148 -13.68 -12.16 1.77
N ILE A 149 -13.83 -11.04 1.05
CA ILE A 149 -12.87 -10.61 0.02
C ILE A 149 -11.56 -10.18 0.66
N ILE A 150 -11.64 -9.38 1.73
CA ILE A 150 -10.47 -8.93 2.48
C ILE A 150 -9.76 -10.14 3.10
N ALA A 151 -10.51 -11.08 3.70
CA ALA A 151 -9.94 -12.29 4.28
C ALA A 151 -9.26 -13.17 3.22
N LEU A 152 -9.90 -13.37 2.06
CA LEU A 152 -9.32 -14.12 0.94
C LEU A 152 -8.07 -13.42 0.38
N ASP A 153 -8.10 -12.10 0.27
CA ASP A 153 -6.98 -11.30 -0.24
C ASP A 153 -5.78 -11.31 0.74
N LEU A 154 -6.04 -11.22 2.05
CA LEU A 154 -5.01 -11.38 3.09
C LEU A 154 -4.45 -12.80 3.12
N PHE A 155 -5.30 -13.82 3.11
CA PHE A 155 -4.87 -15.21 3.11
C PHE A 155 -3.99 -15.54 1.90
N SER A 156 -4.40 -15.10 0.72
CA SER A 156 -3.61 -15.27 -0.50
C SER A 156 -2.32 -14.43 -0.50
N THR A 157 -2.31 -13.23 0.10
CA THR A 157 -1.07 -12.46 0.34
C THR A 157 -0.09 -13.24 1.22
N ILE A 158 -0.57 -13.86 2.30
CA ILE A 158 0.25 -14.69 3.18
C ILE A 158 0.82 -15.90 2.42
N ILE A 159 0.01 -16.57 1.60
CA ILE A 159 0.49 -17.68 0.76
C ILE A 159 1.58 -17.21 -0.22
N ILE A 160 1.37 -16.08 -0.92
CA ILE A 160 2.39 -15.53 -1.84
C ILE A 160 3.66 -15.17 -1.07
N LEU A 161 3.54 -14.60 0.13
CA LEU A 161 4.67 -14.29 1.00
C LEU A 161 5.45 -15.55 1.39
N LEU A 162 4.77 -16.62 1.81
CA LEU A 162 5.42 -17.88 2.18
C LEU A 162 6.11 -18.55 0.99
N ILE A 163 5.42 -18.62 -0.15
CA ILE A 163 5.99 -19.15 -1.40
C ILE A 163 7.20 -18.32 -1.81
N SER A 164 7.07 -16.99 -1.70
CA SER A 164 8.14 -16.06 -1.96
C SER A 164 9.36 -16.37 -1.08
N ILE A 165 9.21 -16.33 0.24
CA ILE A 165 10.29 -16.61 1.20
C ILE A 165 10.95 -17.95 0.87
N PHE A 166 10.18 -18.98 0.54
CA PHE A 166 10.69 -20.28 0.12
C PHE A 166 11.56 -20.22 -1.15
N PHE A 167 11.09 -19.56 -2.22
CA PHE A 167 11.90 -19.44 -3.44
C PHE A 167 13.14 -18.57 -3.24
N MET A 168 13.06 -17.53 -2.41
CA MET A 168 14.21 -16.70 -2.09
C MET A 168 15.25 -17.49 -1.30
N SER A 169 14.83 -18.35 -0.35
CA SER A 169 15.74 -19.18 0.41
C SER A 169 16.46 -20.21 -0.47
N LEU A 170 15.75 -20.82 -1.42
CA LEU A 170 16.34 -21.70 -2.43
C LEU A 170 17.35 -20.97 -3.30
N PHE A 171 17.01 -19.77 -3.76
CA PHE A 171 17.88 -18.97 -4.63
C PHE A 171 19.16 -18.53 -3.91
N VAL A 172 19.07 -18.05 -2.67
CA VAL A 172 20.25 -17.69 -1.86
C VAL A 172 21.12 -18.91 -1.58
N THR A 173 20.52 -20.06 -1.23
CA THR A 173 21.28 -21.30 -1.01
C THR A 173 22.04 -21.75 -2.26
N TYR A 174 21.41 -21.59 -3.43
CA TYR A 174 22.03 -21.90 -4.72
C TYR A 174 23.23 -20.97 -5.02
N LEU A 175 23.12 -19.68 -4.75
CA LEU A 175 24.22 -18.72 -4.97
C LEU A 175 25.38 -18.90 -4.00
N ASP A 176 25.12 -19.37 -2.78
CA ASP A 176 26.15 -19.63 -1.77
C ASP A 176 26.93 -20.95 -2.00
N ASP A 177 26.68 -21.66 -3.11
CA ASP A 177 27.23 -23.00 -3.41
C ASP A 177 27.02 -24.03 -2.29
N ARG A 178 26.01 -23.82 -1.43
CA ARG A 178 25.69 -24.73 -0.34
C ARG A 178 24.83 -25.89 -0.87
N PRO A 179 25.03 -27.12 -0.39
CA PRO A 179 24.20 -28.23 -0.80
C PRO A 179 22.73 -27.96 -0.42
N LEU A 180 21.79 -28.25 -1.33
CA LEU A 180 20.35 -28.03 -1.13
C LEU A 180 19.77 -28.74 0.11
N THR A 181 20.45 -29.78 0.59
CA THR A 181 20.11 -30.47 1.84
C THR A 181 20.37 -29.62 3.09
N ASN A 182 21.15 -28.54 2.96
CA ASN A 182 21.46 -27.56 4.00
C ASN A 182 20.67 -26.25 3.83
N VAL A 183 19.54 -26.25 3.10
CA VAL A 183 18.57 -25.13 3.14
C VAL A 183 18.01 -25.05 4.56
N LYS A 184 18.74 -24.36 5.44
CA LYS A 184 18.25 -24.02 6.76
C LYS A 184 17.37 -22.80 6.60
N PHE A 185 16.07 -23.01 6.71
CA PHE A 185 15.09 -21.93 6.89
C PHE A 185 15.50 -20.96 8.02
N SER A 186 16.35 -21.41 8.95
CA SER A 186 16.84 -20.64 10.10
C SER A 186 17.45 -19.29 9.78
N TYR A 187 18.09 -19.05 8.63
CA TYR A 187 18.70 -17.73 8.36
C TYR A 187 17.67 -16.66 8.06
N ILE A 188 16.62 -16.99 7.30
CA ILE A 188 15.53 -16.05 7.02
C ILE A 188 14.53 -16.06 8.19
N GLU A 189 14.29 -17.21 8.83
CA GLU A 189 13.37 -17.34 9.95
C GLU A 189 13.89 -16.72 11.25
N GLN A 190 15.17 -16.92 11.63
CA GLN A 190 15.69 -16.31 12.86
C GLN A 190 15.70 -14.80 12.72
N ASP A 191 16.23 -14.24 11.64
CA ASP A 191 16.24 -12.78 11.50
C ASP A 191 14.82 -12.22 11.36
N PHE A 192 13.91 -12.89 10.65
CA PHE A 192 12.52 -12.44 10.54
C PHE A 192 11.78 -12.48 11.88
N TRP A 193 11.74 -13.62 12.55
CA TRP A 193 10.98 -13.80 13.79
C TRP A 193 11.61 -13.04 14.96
N LEU A 194 12.94 -13.00 15.04
CA LEU A 194 13.65 -12.30 16.11
C LEU A 194 13.44 -10.79 15.98
N ASN A 195 13.52 -10.21 14.77
CA ASN A 195 13.20 -8.79 14.54
C ASN A 195 11.71 -8.48 14.81
N TYR A 196 10.79 -9.38 14.44
CA TYR A 196 9.37 -9.22 14.73
C TYR A 196 9.05 -9.27 16.24
N ILE A 197 9.69 -10.18 16.98
CA ILE A 197 9.55 -10.28 18.45
C ILE A 197 10.16 -9.05 19.13
N ILE A 198 11.32 -8.57 18.67
CA ILE A 198 11.94 -7.33 19.16
C ILE A 198 10.99 -6.14 18.95
N PHE A 199 10.35 -6.05 17.79
CA PHE A 199 9.34 -5.01 17.51
C PHE A 199 8.16 -5.05 18.48
N ILE A 200 7.54 -6.22 18.69
CA ILE A 200 6.42 -6.36 19.64
C ILE A 200 6.84 -5.96 21.06
N LYS A 201 8.10 -6.19 21.43
CA LYS A 201 8.66 -5.84 22.73
C LYS A 201 9.09 -4.37 22.86
N GLY A 202 8.76 -3.52 21.88
CA GLY A 202 9.10 -2.09 21.90
C GLY A 202 10.58 -1.81 21.63
N GLY A 203 11.33 -2.79 21.12
CA GLY A 203 12.67 -2.56 20.61
C GLY A 203 12.64 -1.68 19.38
N ILE A 204 13.71 -0.92 19.17
CA ILE A 204 13.91 -0.17 17.92
C ILE A 204 13.98 -1.20 16.81
N LEU A 205 13.01 -1.16 15.89
CA LEU A 205 13.09 -1.88 14.63
C LEU A 205 14.36 -1.40 13.91
N THR A 206 15.43 -2.17 14.02
CA THR A 206 16.35 -2.29 12.90
C THR A 206 15.50 -2.98 11.84
N PHE A 207 14.82 -2.21 11.00
CA PHE A 207 14.12 -2.75 9.84
C PHE A 207 15.17 -3.49 9.04
N ASP A 208 15.24 -4.80 9.27
CA ASP A 208 16.16 -5.63 8.55
C ASP A 208 15.73 -5.56 7.09
N ARG A 209 16.73 -5.37 6.22
CA ARG A 209 16.58 -5.01 4.80
C ARG A 209 15.57 -5.92 4.11
N SER A 210 15.56 -7.18 4.54
CA SER A 210 14.64 -8.26 4.23
C SER A 210 13.16 -7.84 4.21
N PHE A 211 12.66 -7.12 5.22
CA PHE A 211 11.21 -6.84 5.34
C PHE A 211 10.70 -5.80 4.33
N LEU A 212 11.55 -4.83 3.97
CA LEU A 212 11.22 -3.81 2.98
C LEU A 212 10.94 -4.42 1.61
N PHE A 213 11.55 -5.56 1.30
CA PHE A 213 11.38 -6.24 0.02
C PHE A 213 10.03 -6.95 -0.11
N PHE A 214 9.40 -7.36 1.00
CA PHE A 214 8.12 -8.07 0.98
C PHE A 214 6.89 -7.15 1.08
N TYR A 215 7.09 -5.87 1.41
CA TYR A 215 5.98 -4.91 1.58
C TYR A 215 5.15 -4.74 0.30
N THR A 216 5.77 -4.87 -0.88
CA THR A 216 5.09 -4.76 -2.18
C THR A 216 3.99 -5.82 -2.36
N ILE A 217 4.12 -7.00 -1.76
CA ILE A 217 3.09 -8.06 -1.83
C ILE A 217 1.78 -7.58 -1.19
N PHE A 218 1.87 -6.77 -0.13
CA PHE A 218 0.70 -6.24 0.56
C PHE A 218 0.05 -5.07 -0.17
N LEU A 219 0.68 -4.50 -1.19
CA LEU A 219 0.18 -3.29 -1.84
C LEU A 219 -1.23 -3.47 -2.40
N GLY A 220 -1.47 -4.57 -3.14
CA GLY A 220 -2.78 -4.85 -3.70
C GLY A 220 -3.87 -4.89 -2.62
N THR A 221 -3.55 -5.52 -1.49
CA THR A 221 -4.41 -5.59 -0.30
C THR A 221 -4.65 -4.23 0.33
N LEU A 222 -3.58 -3.48 0.60
CA LEU A 222 -3.62 -2.15 1.19
C LEU A 222 -4.41 -1.19 0.32
N TRP A 223 -4.26 -1.29 -1.00
CA TRP A 223 -5.01 -0.49 -1.96
C TRP A 223 -6.52 -0.77 -1.87
N VAL A 224 -6.93 -2.04 -1.81
CA VAL A 224 -8.35 -2.41 -1.64
C VAL A 224 -8.90 -1.89 -0.32
N ILE A 225 -8.17 -2.09 0.78
CA ILE A 225 -8.55 -1.60 2.11
C ILE A 225 -8.66 -0.08 2.11
N PHE A 226 -7.69 0.62 1.52
CA PHE A 226 -7.63 2.07 1.48
C PHE A 226 -8.82 2.68 0.72
N ILE A 227 -9.16 2.15 -0.47
CA ILE A 227 -10.33 2.63 -1.22
C ILE A 227 -11.63 2.30 -0.47
N GLN A 228 -11.71 1.13 0.16
CA GLN A 228 -12.86 0.72 0.95
C GLN A 228 -13.09 1.65 2.14
N LEU A 229 -12.04 1.91 2.93
CA LEU A 229 -12.08 2.81 4.08
C LEU A 229 -12.40 4.24 3.64
N THR A 230 -11.77 4.73 2.57
CA THR A 230 -12.05 6.06 2.03
C THR A 230 -13.52 6.19 1.60
N GLY A 231 -14.06 5.18 0.93
CA GLY A 231 -15.49 5.14 0.58
C GLY A 231 -16.40 5.14 1.80
N LEU A 232 -16.07 4.36 2.82
CA LEU A 232 -16.82 4.31 4.08
C LEU A 232 -16.79 5.67 4.80
N PHE A 233 -15.60 6.25 4.97
CA PHE A 233 -15.45 7.57 5.56
C PHE A 233 -16.21 8.61 4.75
N THR A 234 -16.19 8.53 3.43
CA THR A 234 -16.93 9.46 2.57
C THR A 234 -18.43 9.37 2.77
N LYS A 235 -18.97 8.16 2.94
CA LYS A 235 -20.38 7.98 3.32
C LYS A 235 -20.70 8.68 4.63
N ILE A 236 -19.90 8.41 5.67
CA ILE A 236 -20.09 9.00 7.01
C ILE A 236 -19.98 10.53 6.95
N PHE A 237 -18.92 11.06 6.34
CA PHE A 237 -18.70 12.48 6.20
C PHE A 237 -19.77 13.16 5.34
N SER A 238 -20.27 12.52 4.29
CA SER A 238 -21.36 13.08 3.47
C SER A 238 -22.66 13.26 4.27
N GLN A 239 -22.92 12.40 5.26
CA GLN A 239 -24.06 12.54 6.16
C GLN A 239 -23.87 13.68 7.15
N ILE A 240 -22.67 13.79 7.74
CA ILE A 240 -22.34 14.83 8.72
C ILE A 240 -22.29 16.21 8.05
N PHE A 241 -21.62 16.30 6.90
CA PHE A 241 -21.37 17.56 6.19
C PHE A 241 -22.57 18.08 5.39
N LYS A 242 -23.66 17.31 5.28
CA LYS A 242 -24.92 17.80 4.70
C LYS A 242 -25.39 19.10 5.37
N TYR A 243 -25.02 19.33 6.63
CA TYR A 243 -25.39 20.51 7.41
C TYR A 243 -24.38 21.68 7.31
N PHE A 244 -23.21 21.48 6.70
CA PHE A 244 -22.14 22.48 6.67
C PHE A 244 -21.85 22.96 5.24
N ASN A 245 -22.26 24.19 4.92
CA ASN A 245 -22.09 24.77 3.58
C ASN A 245 -20.62 24.87 3.12
N LEU A 246 -19.67 25.07 4.05
CA LEU A 246 -18.24 25.17 3.74
C LEU A 246 -17.69 23.89 3.08
N PHE A 247 -18.17 22.72 3.53
CA PHE A 247 -17.67 21.43 3.03
C PHE A 247 -18.33 21.01 1.72
N LYS A 248 -19.46 21.62 1.35
CA LYS A 248 -20.16 21.33 0.10
C LYS A 248 -19.31 21.63 -1.14
N SER A 249 -18.44 22.65 -1.06
CA SER A 249 -17.52 23.00 -2.15
C SER A 249 -16.35 22.03 -2.28
N ILE A 250 -15.91 21.41 -1.19
CA ILE A 250 -14.73 20.51 -1.19
C ILE A 250 -15.16 19.08 -1.54
N ILE A 251 -16.36 18.67 -1.11
CA ILE A 251 -16.89 17.32 -1.27
C ILE A 251 -18.06 17.37 -2.26
N ASP A 252 -17.79 17.80 -3.49
CA ASP A 252 -18.77 17.73 -4.58
C ASP A 252 -18.85 16.31 -5.15
N ILE A 253 -19.59 15.45 -4.45
CA ILE A 253 -19.79 14.03 -4.80
C ILE A 253 -20.55 13.89 -6.14
N GLN A 254 -21.34 14.90 -6.52
CA GLN A 254 -22.16 14.83 -7.74
C GLN A 254 -21.32 15.12 -8.98
N GLN A 255 -20.47 16.16 -8.94
CA GLN A 255 -19.65 16.53 -10.09
C GLN A 255 -18.32 15.77 -10.12
N GLN A 256 -17.68 15.58 -8.96
CA GLN A 256 -16.31 15.06 -8.86
C GLN A 256 -16.17 14.02 -7.73
N PRO A 257 -16.87 12.86 -7.84
CA PRO A 257 -16.90 11.84 -6.79
C PRO A 257 -15.52 11.28 -6.43
N ILE A 258 -14.67 11.07 -7.44
CA ILE A 258 -13.32 10.51 -7.25
C ILE A 258 -12.40 11.52 -6.53
N LYS A 259 -12.45 12.79 -6.90
CA LYS A 259 -11.69 13.84 -6.20
C LYS A 259 -12.16 14.01 -4.75
N SER A 260 -13.48 13.89 -4.53
CA SER A 260 -14.06 13.92 -3.18
C SER A 260 -13.53 12.78 -2.30
N LEU A 261 -13.37 11.56 -2.84
CA LEU A 261 -12.71 10.45 -2.12
C LEU A 261 -11.27 10.84 -1.72
N GLY A 262 -10.49 11.37 -2.67
CA GLY A 262 -9.11 11.80 -2.41
C GLY A 262 -9.00 12.89 -1.34
N ALA A 263 -9.90 13.88 -1.37
CA ALA A 263 -9.96 14.94 -0.35
C ALA A 263 -10.21 14.35 1.05
N ILE A 264 -11.08 13.34 1.16
CA ILE A 264 -11.40 12.70 2.44
C ILE A 264 -10.26 11.81 2.92
N SER A 265 -9.56 11.11 2.02
CA SER A 265 -8.32 10.42 2.37
C SER A 265 -7.27 11.39 2.93
N ILE A 266 -7.11 12.56 2.30
CA ILE A 266 -6.18 13.61 2.75
C ILE A 266 -6.56 14.13 4.14
N LEU A 267 -7.85 14.39 4.39
CA LEU A 267 -8.33 14.78 5.71
C LEU A 267 -8.04 13.70 6.75
N GLY A 268 -8.29 12.43 6.43
CA GLY A 268 -7.99 11.30 7.32
C GLY A 268 -6.49 11.21 7.67
N ILE A 269 -5.62 11.32 6.68
CA ILE A 269 -4.17 11.30 6.90
C ILE A 269 -3.71 12.51 7.70
N THR A 270 -4.20 13.71 7.36
CA THR A 270 -3.89 14.93 8.10
C THR A 270 -4.30 14.81 9.57
N PHE A 271 -5.47 14.23 9.83
CA PHE A 271 -5.93 13.96 11.19
C PHE A 271 -5.03 12.95 11.92
N MET A 272 -4.64 11.84 11.28
CA MET A 272 -3.70 10.87 11.86
C MET A 272 -2.34 11.51 12.19
N TYR A 273 -1.80 12.35 11.32
CA TYR A 273 -0.55 13.07 11.56
C TYR A 273 -0.69 14.15 12.64
N ALA A 274 -1.82 14.84 12.70
CA ALA A 274 -2.08 15.83 13.74
C ALA A 274 -2.16 15.17 15.13
N LEU A 275 -2.80 13.99 15.25
CA LEU A 275 -2.88 13.23 16.49
C LEU A 275 -1.56 12.55 16.88
N GLY A 276 -0.78 12.10 15.90
CA GLY A 276 0.49 11.43 16.15
C GLY A 276 1.61 12.37 16.59
N LEU A 277 1.56 13.65 16.20
CA LEU A 277 2.60 14.62 16.53
C LEU A 277 2.77 14.84 18.05
N PRO A 278 1.72 15.07 18.86
CA PRO A 278 1.85 15.16 20.32
C PRO A 278 2.46 13.90 20.94
N ILE A 279 2.06 12.71 20.47
CA ILE A 279 2.58 11.43 20.97
C ILE A 279 4.07 11.32 20.66
N TYR A 280 4.47 11.65 19.42
CA TYR A 280 5.86 11.68 19.00
C TYR A 280 6.70 12.61 19.89
N LEU A 281 6.21 13.84 20.13
CA LEU A 281 6.87 14.83 20.97
C LEU A 281 6.97 14.39 22.44
N LEU A 282 5.97 13.69 22.97
CA LEU A 282 5.98 13.18 24.35
C LEU A 282 7.01 12.07 24.54
N ILE A 283 7.18 11.19 23.56
CA ILE A 283 8.12 10.06 23.62
C ILE A 283 9.60 10.53 23.50
N HIS A 284 9.84 11.65 22.81
CA HIS A 284 11.19 12.15 22.52
C HIS A 284 11.59 13.38 23.34
N LYS A 285 10.81 13.72 24.38
CA LYS A 285 11.23 14.67 25.43
C LYS A 285 12.18 13.97 26.40
#